data_AF-A0A7C1MDN8-F1
#
_entry.id   AF-A0A7C1MDN8-F1
#
_cell.length_a   1.000
_cell.length_b   1.000
_cell.length_c   1.000
_cell.angle_alpha   90.00
_cell.angle_beta   90.00
_cell.angle_gamma   90.00
#
_symmetry.space_group_name_H-M   'P 1'
#
loop_
_entity.id
_entity.type
_entity.pdbx_description
1 polymer ?
#
loop_
_entity_poly.entity_id
_entity_poly.type
_entity_poly.pdbx_seq_one_letter_code
_entity_poly.pdbx_strand_id
1 'polypeptide(L)'
;METKLKKPAVDLTDLAIGIVVLGIVVSVGATILINVRDTNTANGTAYNLANDAAVGIAEYGNWFKIIVIVGVAAVVLSLIFMAFGRRQGGGGGMTY
;
A
#
# COMPACT_ATOMS: atom_id res chain seq x y z
N MET A 1 -34.55 -16.54 8.93
CA MET A 1 -33.68 -16.15 7.81
C MET A 1 -32.39 -15.64 8.42
N GLU A 2 -31.33 -16.43 8.39
CA GLU A 2 -30.04 -16.07 8.97
C GLU A 2 -29.41 -14.94 8.16
N THR A 3 -29.27 -13.77 8.76
CA THR A 3 -28.52 -12.64 8.20
C THR A 3 -27.04 -12.99 8.25
N LYS A 4 -26.54 -13.64 7.19
CA LYS A 4 -25.09 -13.84 7.01
C LYS A 4 -24.43 -12.46 6.93
N LEU A 5 -23.86 -12.02 8.05
CA LEU A 5 -23.00 -10.84 8.13
C LEU A 5 -21.89 -10.99 7.08
N LYS A 6 -21.97 -10.18 6.01
CA LYS A 6 -20.89 -10.07 5.03
C LYS A 6 -19.65 -9.62 5.79
N LYS A 7 -18.67 -10.52 5.93
CA LYS A 7 -17.33 -10.15 6.39
C LYS A 7 -16.80 -9.02 5.49
N PRO A 8 -16.23 -7.94 6.05
CA PRO A 8 -15.59 -6.92 5.24
C PRO A 8 -14.55 -7.60 4.34
N ALA A 9 -14.58 -7.29 3.04
CA ALA A 9 -13.74 -7.97 2.05
C ALA A 9 -12.24 -7.67 2.21
N VAL A 10 -11.91 -6.60 2.96
CA VAL A 10 -10.56 -6.18 3.34
C VAL A 10 -10.63 -5.61 4.75
N ASP A 11 -9.83 -6.16 5.65
CA ASP A 11 -9.65 -5.59 6.98
C ASP A 11 -8.66 -4.42 6.88
N LEU A 12 -9.11 -3.20 7.19
CA LEU A 12 -8.30 -1.97 7.08
C LEU A 12 -7.03 -2.04 7.92
N THR A 13 -7.09 -2.74 9.06
CA THR A 13 -5.95 -3.00 9.94
C THR A 13 -4.90 -3.87 9.26
N ASP A 14 -5.33 -4.94 8.59
CA ASP A 14 -4.42 -5.86 7.89
C ASP A 14 -3.78 -5.17 6.67
N LEU A 15 -4.54 -4.34 5.96
CA LEU A 15 -4.00 -3.49 4.89
C LEU A 15 -2.95 -2.49 5.42
N ALA A 16 -3.23 -1.82 6.52
CA ALA A 16 -2.30 -0.86 7.11
C ALA A 16 -1.01 -1.54 7.57
N ILE A 17 -1.11 -2.68 8.25
CA ILE A 17 0.05 -3.48 8.66
C ILE A 17 0.83 -3.96 7.44
N GLY A 18 0.14 -4.48 6.41
CA GLY A 18 0.76 -4.95 5.18
C GLY A 18 1.60 -3.87 4.49
N ILE A 19 1.07 -2.65 4.36
CA ILE A 19 1.80 -1.52 3.75
C ILE A 19 3.04 -1.16 4.57
N VAL A 20 2.93 -1.13 5.91
CA VAL A 20 4.06 -0.82 6.81
C VAL A 20 5.16 -1.87 6.68
N VAL A 21 4.80 -3.15 6.76
CA VAL A 21 5.74 -4.27 6.64
C VAL A 21 6.44 -4.23 5.29
N LEU A 22 5.70 -3.98 4.21
CA LEU A 22 6.28 -3.91 2.87
C LEU A 22 7.30 -2.76 2.75
N GLY A 23 6.99 -1.59 3.32
CA GLY A 23 7.94 -0.46 3.38
C GLY A 23 9.22 -0.79 4.16
N ILE A 24 9.10 -1.50 5.29
CA ILE A 24 10.26 -1.96 6.06
C ILE A 24 11.10 -2.95 5.24
N VAL A 25 10.48 -3.94 4.60
CA VAL A 25 11.20 -4.94 3.80
C VAL A 25 11.99 -4.29 2.67
N VAL A 26 11.38 -3.34 1.97
CA VAL A 26 12.01 -2.62 0.85
C VAL A 26 13.17 -1.74 1.34
N SER A 27 12.99 -1.02 2.45
CA SER A 27 14.05 -0.16 3.01
C SER A 27 15.25 -0.97 3.54
N VAL A 28 15.01 -2.09 4.22
CA VAL A 28 16.08 -3.00 4.67
C VAL A 28 16.79 -3.63 3.47
N GLY A 29 16.06 -4.08 2.45
CA GLY A 29 16.63 -4.59 1.21
C GLY A 29 17.53 -3.58 0.51
N ALA A 30 17.07 -2.32 0.36
CA ALA A 30 17.87 -1.24 -0.20
C ALA A 30 19.17 -1.02 0.57
N THR A 31 19.09 -1.01 1.90
CA THR A 31 20.25 -0.82 2.79
C THR A 31 21.29 -1.92 2.60
N ILE A 32 20.85 -3.18 2.52
CA ILE A 32 21.74 -4.33 2.26
C ILE A 32 22.41 -4.17 0.89
N LEU A 33 21.65 -3.83 -0.15
CA LEU A 33 22.18 -3.67 -1.50
C LEU A 33 23.21 -2.54 -1.60
N ILE A 34 22.98 -1.41 -0.93
CA ILE A 34 23.93 -0.30 -0.86
C ILE A 34 25.21 -0.75 -0.15
N ASN A 35 25.10 -1.45 0.97
CA ASN A 35 26.27 -1.97 1.69
C ASN A 35 27.07 -2.97 0.84
N VAL A 36 26.38 -3.85 0.09
CA VAL A 36 27.04 -4.77 -0.85
C VAL A 36 27.74 -4.00 -1.96
N ARG A 37 27.09 -3.00 -2.56
CA ARG A 37 27.72 -2.14 -3.57
C ARG A 37 28.98 -1.48 -3.03
N ASP A 38 28.89 -0.84 -1.87
CA ASP A 38 29.98 -0.03 -1.31
C ASP A 38 31.16 -0.86 -0.78
N THR A 39 30.95 -2.14 -0.49
CA THR A 39 32.01 -3.09 -0.08
C THR A 39 32.73 -3.73 -1.28
N ASN A 40 32.18 -3.62 -2.50
CA ASN A 40 32.76 -4.21 -3.70
C ASN A 40 33.57 -3.18 -4.51
N THR A 41 34.58 -3.67 -5.23
CA THR A 41 35.36 -2.85 -6.15
C THR A 41 34.46 -2.21 -7.21
N ALA A 42 34.57 -0.89 -7.37
CA ALA A 42 33.84 -0.15 -8.39
C ALA A 42 34.02 -0.79 -9.78
N ASN A 43 32.91 -0.90 -10.52
CA ASN A 43 32.81 -1.54 -11.84
C ASN A 43 33.00 -3.07 -11.87
N GLY A 44 33.18 -3.73 -10.72
CA GLY A 44 33.14 -5.19 -10.63
C GLY A 44 31.72 -5.74 -10.86
N THR A 45 31.60 -7.02 -11.24
CA THR A 45 30.30 -7.66 -11.50
C THR A 45 29.33 -7.54 -10.32
N ALA A 46 29.81 -7.76 -9.10
CA ALA A 46 28.99 -7.64 -7.89
C ALA A 46 28.58 -6.19 -7.59
N TYR A 47 29.46 -5.22 -7.85
CA TYR A 47 29.14 -3.80 -7.73
C TYR A 47 28.04 -3.40 -8.71
N ASN A 48 28.17 -3.78 -9.99
CA ASN A 48 27.20 -3.42 -11.02
C ASN A 48 25.84 -4.07 -10.74
N LEU A 49 25.81 -5.35 -10.37
CA LEU A 49 24.57 -6.04 -10.01
C LEU A 49 23.88 -5.37 -8.80
N ALA A 50 24.63 -5.06 -7.74
CA ALA A 50 24.08 -4.38 -6.57
C ALA A 50 23.61 -2.96 -6.88
N ASN A 51 24.33 -2.24 -7.74
CA ASN A 51 23.96 -0.92 -8.20
C ASN A 51 22.67 -0.94 -9.02
N ASP A 52 22.56 -1.85 -10.00
CA ASP A 52 21.37 -1.98 -10.85
C ASP A 52 20.14 -2.36 -10.02
N ALA A 53 20.32 -3.28 -9.07
CA ALA A 53 19.25 -3.64 -8.15
C ALA A 53 18.88 -2.50 -7.19
N ALA A 54 19.84 -1.67 -6.75
CA ALA A 54 19.56 -0.49 -5.93
C ALA A 54 18.79 0.59 -6.73
N VAL A 55 19.14 0.79 -8.00
CA VAL A 55 18.39 1.67 -8.92
C VAL A 55 16.97 1.13 -9.12
N GLY A 56 16.83 -0.18 -9.35
CA GLY A 56 15.52 -0.83 -9.48
C GLY A 56 14.64 -0.69 -8.23
N ILE A 57 15.23 -0.76 -7.02
CA ILE A 57 14.49 -0.50 -5.77
C ILE A 57 14.05 0.97 -5.67
N ALA A 58 14.86 1.92 -6.13
CA ALA A 58 14.47 3.33 -6.14
C ALA A 58 13.27 3.58 -7.07
N GLU A 59 13.25 2.94 -8.25
CA GLU A 59 12.11 2.98 -9.16
C GLU A 59 10.87 2.28 -8.57
N TYR A 60 11.06 1.12 -7.93
CA TYR A 60 10.00 0.44 -7.19
C TYR A 60 9.40 1.35 -6.11
N GLY A 61 10.23 2.13 -5.40
CA GLY A 61 9.77 3.09 -4.40
C GLY A 61 8.77 4.12 -4.97
N ASN A 62 8.98 4.59 -6.21
CA ASN A 62 8.03 5.48 -6.88
C ASN A 62 6.71 4.78 -7.21
N TRP A 63 6.75 3.55 -7.71
CA TRP A 63 5.55 2.75 -7.98
C TRP A 63 4.78 2.38 -6.70
N PHE A 64 5.50 2.02 -5.64
CA PHE A 64 4.93 1.74 -4.34
C PHE A 64 4.20 2.96 -3.78
N LYS A 65 4.81 4.15 -3.88
CA LYS A 65 4.18 5.41 -3.48
C LYS A 65 2.85 5.64 -4.22
N ILE A 66 2.81 5.37 -5.53
CA ILE A 66 1.58 5.50 -6.34
C ILE A 66 0.48 4.55 -5.81
N ILE A 67 0.80 3.27 -5.60
CA ILE A 67 -0.15 2.26 -5.11
C ILE A 67 -0.70 2.65 -3.74
N VAL A 68 0.16 3.10 -2.82
CA VAL A 68 -0.25 3.55 -1.47
C VAL A 68 -1.18 4.76 -1.55
N ILE A 69 -0.89 5.74 -2.40
CA ILE A 69 -1.74 6.92 -2.59
C ILE A 69 -3.12 6.51 -3.10
N VAL A 70 -3.18 5.63 -4.11
CA VAL A 70 -4.45 5.15 -4.67
C VAL A 70 -5.25 4.36 -3.63
N GLY A 71 -4.59 3.50 -2.84
CA GLY A 71 -5.21 2.75 -1.75
C GLY A 71 -5.81 3.67 -0.67
N VAL A 72 -5.04 4.65 -0.19
CA VAL A 72 -5.52 5.63 0.80
C VAL A 72 -6.66 6.47 0.24
N ALA A 73 -6.58 6.92 -1.02
CA ALA A 73 -7.64 7.67 -1.67
C ALA A 73 -8.95 6.87 -1.75
N ALA A 74 -8.89 5.58 -2.12
CA ALA A 74 -10.06 4.72 -2.14
C ALA A 74 -10.71 4.55 -0.76
N VAL A 75 -9.90 4.44 0.30
CA VAL A 75 -10.39 4.36 1.69
C VAL A 75 -11.08 5.67 2.09
N VAL A 76 -10.47 6.82 1.82
CA VAL A 76 -11.04 8.14 2.13
C VAL A 76 -12.35 8.35 1.37
N LEU A 77 -12.39 8.04 0.07
CA LEU A 77 -13.62 8.14 -0.73
C LEU A 77 -14.72 7.22 -0.17
N SER A 78 -14.38 5.99 0.22
CA SER A 78 -15.33 5.05 0.84
C SER A 78 -15.92 5.62 2.15
N LEU A 79 -15.08 6.24 2.98
CA LEU A 79 -15.52 6.90 4.22
C LEU A 79 -16.41 8.11 3.93
N ILE A 80 -16.08 8.92 2.92
CA ILE A 80 -16.88 10.08 2.53
C ILE A 80 -18.26 9.65 2.01
N PHE A 81 -18.33 8.64 1.13
CA PHE A 81 -19.62 8.13 0.66
C PHE A 81 -20.46 7.52 1.78
N MET A 82 -19.84 6.86 2.75
CA MET A 82 -20.55 6.34 3.93
C MET A 82 -21.06 7.46 4.85
N ALA A 83 -20.27 8.52 5.06
CA ALA A 83 -20.59 9.62 5.96
C ALA A 83 -21.58 10.63 5.37
N PHE A 84 -21.48 10.92 4.08
CA PHE A 84 -22.29 11.94 3.40
C PHE A 84 -23.34 11.37 2.44
N GLY A 85 -23.12 10.18 1.88
CA GLY A 85 -24.08 9.52 0.98
C GLY A 85 -25.32 8.96 1.67
N ARG A 86 -25.29 8.81 3.01
CA ARG A 86 -26.44 8.34 3.79
C ARG A 86 -27.55 9.39 4.00
N ARG A 87 -27.32 10.66 3.66
CA ARG A 87 -28.33 11.74 3.85
C ARG A 87 -29.35 11.86 2.72
N GLN A 88 -29.28 11.05 1.66
CA GLN A 88 -30.17 11.17 0.50
C GLN A 88 -31.02 9.91 0.21
N GLY A 89 -31.24 9.03 1.21
CA GLY A 89 -32.00 7.79 1.00
C GLY A 89 -33.06 7.45 2.06
N GLY A 90 -33.37 8.38 2.97
CA GLY A 90 -34.21 8.11 4.16
C GLY A 90 -35.48 8.95 4.28
N GLY A 91 -36.05 9.40 3.16
CA GLY A 91 -37.30 10.18 3.15
C GLY A 91 -38.31 9.58 2.19
N GLY A 92 -39.06 8.57 2.64
CA GLY A 92 -40.08 7.94 1.80
C GLY A 92 -40.71 6.68 2.37
N GLY A 93 -40.87 6.59 3.70
CA GLY A 93 -41.76 5.60 4.30
C GLY A 93 -43.12 6.24 4.52
N MET A 94 -44.06 6.05 3.59
CA MET A 94 -45.47 6.40 3.84
C MET A 94 -45.98 5.54 5.00
N THR A 95 -46.29 6.20 6.09
CA THR A 95 -47.17 5.75 7.17
C THR A 95 -48.51 5.32 6.57
N TYR A 96 -48.89 4.07 6.81
CA TYR A 96 -50.28 3.62 6.74
C TYR A 96 -51.09 4.27 7.86
#